data_AF-A0A527FU55-F1
#
_entry.id   AF-A0A527FU55-F1
#
_cell.length_a   1.000
_cell.length_b   1.000
_cell.length_c   1.000
_cell.angle_alpha   90.00
_cell.angle_beta   90.00
_cell.angle_gamma   90.00
#
_symmetry.space_group_name_H-M   'P 1'
#
loop_
_entity.id
_entity.type
_entity.pdbx_description
1 polymer ?
#
loop_
_entity_poly.entity_id
_entity_poly.type
_entity_poly.pdbx_seq_one_letter_code
_entity_poly.pdbx_strand_id
1 'polypeptide(L)'
;EGMTIAGIATGATKGFVYVRSEYPHAVAVMNKAVEVARKAGVLGASVLGSPYAFDMEIRVGAGAYVCGEETALLDSLEGKRGM
;
A
#
# COMPACT_ATOMS: atom_id res chain seq x y z
N GLU A 1 -0.05 1.82 9.96
CA GLU A 1 -0.15 1.01 11.19
C GLU A 1 -0.95 -0.26 10.97
N GLY A 2 -2.27 -0.19 10.71
CA GLY A 2 -3.09 -1.40 10.52
C GLY A 2 -2.54 -2.37 9.47
N MET A 3 -2.01 -1.86 8.36
CA MET A 3 -1.34 -2.69 7.34
C MET A 3 -0.08 -3.37 7.84
N THR A 4 0.71 -2.70 8.70
CA THR A 4 1.90 -3.28 9.30
C THR A 4 1.52 -4.45 10.21
N ILE A 5 0.49 -4.26 11.05
CA ILE A 5 -0.03 -5.31 11.93
C ILE A 5 -0.53 -6.49 11.10
N ALA A 6 -1.35 -6.23 10.08
CA ALA A 6 -1.87 -7.26 9.20
C ALA A 6 -0.74 -8.00 8.46
N GLY A 7 0.25 -7.27 7.93
CA GLY A 7 1.39 -7.87 7.25
C GLY A 7 2.21 -8.77 8.15
N ILE A 8 2.49 -8.35 9.39
CA ILE A 8 3.17 -9.19 10.38
C ILE A 8 2.34 -10.43 10.71
N ALA A 9 1.03 -10.26 10.93
CA ALA A 9 0.13 -11.36 11.28
C ALA A 9 -0.01 -12.40 10.16
N THR A 10 0.10 -11.99 8.90
CA THR A 10 -0.01 -12.88 7.74
C THR A 10 1.34 -13.31 7.15
N GLY A 11 2.45 -12.77 7.66
CA GLY A 11 3.80 -13.02 7.12
C GLY A 11 4.10 -12.25 5.83
N ALA A 12 3.28 -11.28 5.44
CA ALA A 12 3.57 -10.40 4.31
C ALA A 12 4.66 -9.39 4.67
N THR A 13 5.55 -9.11 3.71
CA THR A 13 6.63 -8.11 3.86
C THR A 13 6.41 -6.86 3.01
N LYS A 14 5.40 -6.88 2.14
CA LYS A 14 5.02 -5.76 1.28
C LYS A 14 3.50 -5.57 1.28
N GLY A 15 3.06 -4.32 1.36
CA GLY A 15 1.66 -3.95 1.18
C GLY A 15 1.48 -2.89 0.09
N PHE A 16 0.29 -2.89 -0.52
CA PHE A 16 -0.11 -1.84 -1.45
C PHE A 16 -1.43 -1.23 -0.98
N VAL A 17 -1.51 0.09 -0.98
CA VAL A 17 -2.79 0.79 -0.86
C VAL A 17 -3.14 1.35 -2.22
N TYR A 18 -4.22 0.82 -2.78
CA TYR A 18 -4.79 1.36 -3.99
C TYR A 18 -5.74 2.50 -3.65
N VAL A 19 -5.47 3.69 -4.19
CA VAL A 19 -6.29 4.89 -4.02
C VAL A 19 -6.83 5.30 -5.36
N ARG A 20 -8.12 5.66 -5.41
CA ARG A 20 -8.75 6.17 -6.63
C ARG A 20 -8.09 7.48 -7.11
N SER A 21 -7.93 7.62 -8.43
CA SER A 21 -7.42 8.83 -9.10
C SER A 21 -8.16 10.11 -8.70
N GLU A 22 -9.45 9.98 -8.42
CA GLU A 22 -10.38 11.05 -8.09
C GLU A 22 -10.08 11.70 -6.73
N TYR A 23 -9.15 11.13 -5.94
CA TYR A 23 -8.77 11.63 -4.62
C TYR A 23 -7.32 12.10 -4.54
N PRO A 24 -6.92 13.16 -5.28
CA PRO A 24 -5.53 13.61 -5.34
C PRO A 24 -5.00 14.07 -3.96
N HIS A 25 -5.85 14.67 -3.12
CA HIS A 25 -5.47 15.05 -1.76
C HIS A 25 -5.20 13.83 -0.87
N ALA A 26 -6.01 12.77 -0.99
CA ALA A 26 -5.79 11.55 -0.22
C ALA A 26 -4.49 10.87 -0.64
N VAL A 27 -4.20 10.81 -1.94
CA VAL A 27 -2.91 10.30 -2.46
C VAL A 27 -1.73 11.07 -1.87
N ALA A 28 -1.78 12.40 -1.88
CA ALA A 28 -0.70 13.23 -1.34
C ALA A 28 -0.50 13.00 0.17
N VAL A 29 -1.58 12.97 0.94
CA VAL A 29 -1.54 12.72 2.39
C VAL A 29 -1.00 11.32 2.68
N MET A 30 -1.47 10.30 1.97
CA MET A 30 -1.04 8.91 2.17
C MET A 30 0.43 8.71 1.83
N ASN A 31 0.93 9.29 0.73
CA ASN A 31 2.36 9.25 0.40
C ASN A 31 3.21 9.92 1.49
N LYS A 32 2.78 11.09 1.98
CA LYS A 32 3.48 11.76 3.08
C LYS A 32 3.45 10.92 4.37
N ALA A 33 2.34 10.26 4.67
CA ALA A 33 2.20 9.40 5.84
C ALA A 33 3.12 8.17 5.76
N VAL A 34 3.27 7.56 4.58
CA VAL A 34 4.22 6.46 4.35
C VAL A 34 5.64 6.92 4.61
N GLU A 35 6.04 8.08 4.12
CA GLU A 35 7.37 8.64 4.37
C GLU A 35 7.63 8.93 5.86
N VAL A 36 6.63 9.48 6.57
CA VAL A 36 6.71 9.68 8.02
C VAL A 36 6.83 8.35 8.75
N ALA A 37 6.04 7.34 8.37
CA ALA A 37 6.07 6.02 8.99
C ALA A 37 7.40 5.28 8.77
N ARG A 38 8.01 5.41 7.58
CA ARG A 38 9.36 4.90 7.30
C ARG A 38 10.41 5.56 8.19
N LYS A 39 10.37 6.89 8.29
CA LYS A 39 11.30 7.65 9.16
C LYS A 39 11.14 7.32 10.64
N ALA A 40 9.91 7.03 11.07
CA ALA A 40 9.61 6.59 12.43
C ALA A 40 9.94 5.10 12.68
N GLY A 41 10.41 4.36 11.66
CA GLY A 41 10.71 2.94 11.77
C GLY A 41 9.48 2.03 11.82
N VAL A 42 8.27 2.54 11.58
CA VAL A 42 7.03 1.73 11.53
C VAL A 42 6.92 0.95 10.22
N LEU A 43 7.67 1.37 9.19
CA LEU A 43 7.82 0.68 7.91
C LEU A 43 9.30 0.51 7.58
N GLY A 44 9.63 -0.56 6.87
CA GLY A 44 10.98 -0.86 6.37
C GLY A 44 11.45 -2.26 6.75
N ALA A 45 12.77 -2.42 6.81
CA ALA A 45 13.44 -3.72 7.04
C ALA A 45 13.29 -4.24 8.48
N SER A 46 12.99 -3.36 9.43
CA SER A 46 12.72 -3.72 10.83
C SER A 46 11.67 -2.77 11.39
N VAL A 47 10.47 -3.30 11.64
CA VAL A 47 9.37 -2.53 12.21
C VAL A 47 9.67 -2.29 13.69
N LEU A 48 9.94 -1.03 14.06
CA LEU A 48 10.20 -0.57 15.43
C LEU A 48 11.32 -1.37 16.15
N GLY A 49 12.32 -1.85 15.41
CA GLY A 49 13.41 -2.67 15.95
C GLY A 49 13.04 -4.15 16.20
N SER A 50 11.85 -4.57 15.76
CA SER A 50 11.42 -5.97 15.80
C SER A 50 12.09 -6.79 14.68
N PRO A 51 12.04 -8.14 14.74
CA PRO A 51 12.56 -9.00 13.67
C PRO A 51 11.70 -8.97 12.40
N TYR A 52 10.57 -8.27 12.40
CA TYR A 52 9.65 -8.24 11.27
C TYR A 52 9.98 -7.12 10.29
N ALA A 53 9.98 -7.44 9.01
CA ALA A 53 10.09 -6.48 7.92
C ALA A 53 8.71 -6.26 7.28
N PHE A 54 8.31 -5.01 7.11
CA PHE A 54 7.11 -4.66 6.36
C PHE A 54 7.23 -3.26 5.77
N ASP A 55 7.07 -3.13 4.46
CA ASP A 55 7.02 -1.84 3.78
C ASP A 55 5.78 -1.74 2.88
N MET A 56 5.40 -0.52 2.49
CA MET A 56 4.21 -0.33 1.66
C MET A 56 4.31 0.84 0.69
N GLU A 57 3.50 0.78 -0.35
CA GLU A 57 3.42 1.82 -1.38
C GLU A 57 1.97 2.22 -1.66
N ILE A 58 1.78 3.47 -2.06
CA ILE A 58 0.49 3.99 -2.52
C ILE A 58 0.46 3.87 -4.05
N ARG A 59 -0.56 3.21 -4.57
CA ARG A 59 -0.80 3.07 -6.01
C ARG A 59 -2.08 3.81 -6.37
N VAL A 60 -2.03 4.58 -7.45
CA VAL A 60 -3.17 5.39 -7.90
C VAL A 60 -3.84 4.69 -9.06
N GLY A 61 -5.15 4.47 -8.94
CA GLY A 61 -5.95 3.91 -10.02
C GLY A 61 -6.11 4.86 -11.19
N ALA A 62 -6.30 4.33 -12.39
CA ALA A 62 -6.49 5.11 -13.62
C ALA A 62 -7.98 5.31 -13.99
N GLY A 63 -8.85 5.50 -12.99
CA GLY A 63 -10.29 5.78 -13.21
C GLY A 63 -11.13 4.61 -13.75
N ALA A 64 -10.62 3.37 -13.73
CA ALA A 64 -11.41 2.19 -14.09
C ALA A 64 -12.25 1.70 -12.89
N TYR A 65 -13.56 1.92 -12.96
CA TYR A 65 -14.56 1.47 -11.97
C TYR A 65 -14.56 -0.06 -11.74
N VAL A 66 -13.94 -0.83 -12.65
CA VAL A 66 -13.74 -2.30 -12.58
C VAL A 66 -12.59 -2.72 -11.64
N CYS A 67 -11.78 -1.79 -11.11
CA CYS A 67 -10.64 -2.13 -10.22
C CYS A 67 -11.00 -2.27 -8.73
N GLY A 68 -12.29 -2.38 -8.39
CA GLY A 68 -12.77 -2.61 -7.02
C GLY A 68 -12.91 -4.09 -6.63
N GLU A 69 -12.82 -5.00 -7.61
CA GLU A 69 -12.77 -6.44 -7.36
C GLU A 69 -11.31 -6.86 -7.11
N GLU A 70 -11.07 -7.73 -6.13
CA GLU A 70 -9.72 -8.15 -5.68
C GLU A 70 -8.81 -8.58 -6.83
N THR A 71 -9.39 -9.27 -7.83
CA THR A 71 -8.71 -9.78 -9.03
C THR A 71 -8.21 -8.67 -9.96
N ALA A 72 -9.05 -7.65 -10.22
CA ALA A 72 -8.71 -6.52 -11.10
C ALA A 72 -7.69 -5.55 -10.46
N LEU A 73 -7.62 -5.54 -9.13
CA LEU A 73 -6.60 -4.78 -8.38
C LEU A 73 -5.22 -5.41 -8.56
N LEU A 74 -5.11 -6.74 -8.52
CA LEU A 74 -3.86 -7.46 -8.77
C LEU A 74 -3.35 -7.24 -10.20
N ASP A 75 -4.23 -7.35 -11.21
CA ASP A 75 -3.85 -7.08 -12.60
C ASP A 75 -3.40 -5.62 -12.81
N SER A 76 -4.07 -4.66 -12.16
CA SER A 76 -3.66 -3.25 -12.20
C SER A 76 -2.33 -3.00 -11.47
N LEU A 77 -2.00 -3.76 -10.41
CA LEU A 77 -0.70 -3.68 -9.73
C LEU A 77 0.44 -4.24 -10.59
N GLU A 78 0.15 -5.26 -11.41
CA GLU A 78 1.05 -5.89 -12.37
C GLU A 78 1.17 -5.11 -13.70
N GLY A 79 0.42 -4.01 -13.88
CA GLY A 79 0.44 -3.19 -15.09
C GLY A 79 -0.31 -3.79 -16.28
N LYS A 80 -1.12 -4.83 -16.04
CA LYS A 80 -2.03 -5.41 -17.03
C LYS A 80 -3.33 -4.58 -17.05
N ARG A 81 -3.99 -4.51 -18.20
CA ARG A 81 -5.34 -3.92 -18.29
C ARG A 81 -6.28 -4.84 -17.53
N GLY A 82 -6.91 -4.35 -16.45
CA GLY A 82 -8.00 -5.08 -15.81
C GLY A 82 -9.13 -5.28 -16.81
N MET A 83 -9.35 -6.52 -17.24
CA MET A 83 -10.53 -6.92 -18.00
C MET A 83 -11.61 -7.42 -17.06
#